data_AF-A1IV33-F1
#
_entry.id   AF-A1IV33-F1
#
_cell.length_a   1.000
_cell.length_b   1.000
_cell.length_c   1.000
_cell.angle_alpha   90.00
_cell.angle_beta   90.00
_cell.angle_gamma   90.00
#
_symmetry.space_group_name_H-M   'P 1'
#
loop_
_entity.id
_entity.type
_entity.pdbx_description
1 polymer ?
#
loop_
_entity_poly.entity_id
_entity_poly.type
_entity_poly.pdbx_seq_one_letter_code
_entity_poly.pdbx_strand_id
1 'polypeptide(L)'
;LGNSLRRVMLASLPGAAITSIQIDGVLHEFSTVDGVTEDVTQIILNLKKVALRIDGDDAKDLEVDVKGPTEVTAADIQGYGDVSILNPDLHLATVADGAELHIKMTADKGRGYSSADDNKSNMDMSAIGVLPIDSIYTPIDRVNYTVENTRVGQSNDYDKLTLDVWTNGSLT
;
A
#
# COMPACT_ATOMS: atom_id res chain seq x y z
N LEU A 1 8.26 27.66 0.70
CA LEU A 1 7.80 26.79 1.80
C LEU A 1 6.85 25.69 1.31
N GLY A 2 5.74 26.02 0.63
CA GLY A 2 4.74 25.04 0.17
C GLY A 2 5.31 23.84 -0.60
N ASN A 3 6.18 24.08 -1.60
CA ASN A 3 6.83 22.99 -2.34
C ASN A 3 7.70 22.10 -1.44
N SER A 4 8.45 22.67 -0.51
CA SER A 4 9.29 21.91 0.42
C SER A 4 8.44 21.03 1.33
N LEU A 5 7.34 21.56 1.89
CA LEU A 5 6.41 20.80 2.71
C LEU A 5 5.75 19.66 1.93
N ARG A 6 5.30 19.93 0.69
CA ARG A 6 4.76 18.90 -0.21
C ARG A 6 5.76 17.75 -0.43
N ARG A 7 7.02 18.07 -0.68
CA ARG A 7 8.07 17.05 -0.90
C ARG A 7 8.34 16.21 0.36
N VAL A 8 8.40 16.85 1.52
CA VAL A 8 8.62 16.16 2.80
C VAL A 8 7.45 15.22 3.12
N MET A 9 6.21 15.70 2.94
CA MET A 9 5.00 14.89 3.19
C MET A 9 4.95 13.64 2.31
N LEU A 10 5.30 13.75 1.02
CA LEU A 10 5.23 12.61 0.09
C LEU A 10 6.40 11.61 0.24
N ALA A 11 7.55 12.03 0.77
CA ALA A 11 8.77 11.22 0.70
C ALA A 11 9.33 10.77 2.06
N SER A 12 8.99 11.45 3.16
CA SER A 12 9.73 11.28 4.42
C SER A 12 8.88 10.80 5.60
N LEU A 13 7.57 10.70 5.43
CA LEU A 13 6.69 10.20 6.49
C LEU A 13 6.84 8.68 6.62
N PRO A 14 6.94 8.16 7.85
CA PRO A 14 6.93 6.73 8.08
C PRO A 14 5.53 6.16 7.81
N GLY A 15 5.50 4.94 7.28
CA GLY A 15 4.28 4.17 7.14
C GLY A 15 4.60 2.70 6.87
N ALA A 16 3.58 1.92 6.55
CA ALA A 16 3.69 0.49 6.31
C ALA A 16 3.10 0.12 4.96
N ALA A 17 3.71 -0.85 4.28
CA ALA A 17 3.28 -1.34 2.98
C ALA A 17 3.67 -2.81 2.78
N ILE A 18 2.98 -3.47 1.85
CA ILE A 18 3.33 -4.82 1.39
C ILE A 18 4.58 -4.72 0.49
N THR A 19 5.55 -5.59 0.72
CA THR A 19 6.86 -5.61 0.03
C THR A 19 6.98 -6.76 -0.96
N SER A 20 6.42 -7.92 -0.61
CA SER A 20 6.36 -9.08 -1.48
C SER A 20 5.08 -9.86 -1.30
N ILE A 21 4.74 -10.61 -2.35
CA ILE A 21 3.63 -11.56 -2.34
C ILE A 21 4.08 -12.90 -2.90
N GLN A 22 3.39 -13.96 -2.52
CA GLN A 22 3.52 -15.29 -3.09
C GLN A 22 2.11 -15.84 -3.26
N ILE A 23 1.74 -16.17 -4.50
CA ILE A 23 0.43 -16.71 -4.84
C ILE A 23 0.64 -18.16 -5.27
N ASP A 24 -0.19 -19.08 -4.76
CA ASP A 24 -0.08 -20.48 -5.12
C ASP A 24 -0.30 -20.72 -6.62
N GLY A 25 0.56 -21.54 -7.22
CA GLY A 25 0.52 -21.84 -8.65
C GLY A 25 1.04 -20.73 -9.57
N VAL A 26 1.42 -19.57 -9.03
CA VAL A 26 1.93 -18.43 -9.78
C VAL A 26 3.45 -18.35 -9.68
N LEU A 27 4.13 -18.28 -10.84
CA LEU A 27 5.58 -18.14 -10.92
C LEU A 27 6.04 -16.73 -11.29
N HIS A 28 5.17 -15.92 -11.90
CA HIS A 28 5.47 -14.57 -12.36
C HIS A 28 4.22 -13.69 -12.40
N GLU A 29 4.42 -12.38 -12.36
CA GLU A 29 3.42 -11.31 -12.26
C GLU A 29 2.49 -11.18 -13.48
N PHE A 30 2.88 -11.72 -14.63
CA PHE A 30 2.10 -11.70 -15.88
C PHE A 30 1.22 -12.93 -16.10
N SER A 31 0.91 -13.67 -15.04
CA SER A 31 0.07 -14.88 -15.10
C SER A 31 -1.35 -14.60 -14.62
N THR A 32 -2.21 -15.60 -14.81
CA THR A 32 -3.57 -15.64 -14.30
C THR A 32 -3.67 -16.67 -13.18
N VAL A 33 -4.63 -16.49 -12.27
CA VAL A 33 -4.94 -17.49 -11.24
C VAL A 33 -6.22 -18.21 -11.66
N ASP A 34 -6.16 -19.54 -11.76
CA ASP A 34 -7.30 -20.34 -12.18
C ASP A 34 -8.48 -20.15 -11.22
N GLY A 35 -9.64 -19.79 -11.77
CA GLY A 35 -10.86 -19.57 -10.98
C GLY A 35 -10.93 -18.22 -10.26
N VAL A 36 -10.02 -17.29 -10.55
CA VAL A 36 -10.10 -15.88 -10.10
C VAL A 36 -10.36 -14.99 -11.31
N THR A 37 -11.18 -13.95 -11.13
CA THR A 37 -11.59 -13.06 -12.22
C THR A 37 -10.47 -12.10 -12.63
N GLU A 38 -9.71 -11.61 -11.66
CA GLU A 38 -8.59 -10.70 -11.82
C GLU A 38 -7.30 -11.45 -12.17
N ASP A 39 -6.46 -10.87 -13.03
CA ASP A 39 -5.10 -11.36 -13.25
C ASP A 39 -4.16 -10.97 -12.10
N VAL A 40 -2.97 -11.57 -12.06
CA VAL A 40 -1.99 -11.33 -10.99
C VAL A 40 -1.57 -9.86 -10.93
N THR A 41 -1.48 -9.17 -12.07
CA THR A 41 -1.13 -7.75 -12.12
C THR A 41 -2.20 -6.90 -11.44
N GLN A 42 -3.48 -7.18 -11.70
CA GLN A 42 -4.61 -6.48 -11.09
C GLN A 42 -4.69 -6.75 -9.60
N ILE A 43 -4.42 -7.98 -9.15
CA ILE A 43 -4.30 -8.34 -7.73
C ILE A 43 -3.17 -7.52 -7.08
N ILE A 44 -1.99 -7.48 -7.69
CA ILE A 44 -0.85 -6.67 -7.21
C ILE A 44 -1.25 -5.19 -7.08
N LEU A 45 -1.94 -4.63 -8.09
CA LEU A 45 -2.39 -3.24 -8.07
C LEU A 45 -3.41 -2.96 -6.97
N ASN A 46 -4.27 -3.93 -6.63
CA ASN A 46 -5.21 -3.81 -5.53
C ASN A 46 -4.50 -3.91 -4.17
N LEU A 47 -3.57 -4.86 -4.02
CA LEU A 47 -2.76 -5.03 -2.81
C LEU A 47 -1.92 -3.78 -2.49
N LYS A 48 -1.39 -3.08 -3.50
CA LYS A 48 -0.68 -1.80 -3.33
C LYS A 48 -1.53 -0.68 -2.72
N LYS A 49 -2.87 -0.78 -2.81
CA LYS A 49 -3.81 0.20 -2.23
C LYS A 49 -4.22 -0.14 -0.80
N VAL A 50 -3.82 -1.29 -0.27
CA VAL A 50 -4.13 -1.68 1.11
C VAL A 50 -3.39 -0.74 2.05
N ALA A 51 -4.14 -0.03 2.89
CA ALA A 51 -3.60 0.87 3.90
C ALA A 51 -3.38 0.07 5.19
N LEU A 52 -2.12 -0.04 5.59
CA LEU A 52 -1.68 -0.84 6.73
C LEU A 52 -1.16 0.05 7.85
N ARG A 53 -1.35 -0.41 9.09
CA ARG A 53 -0.61 0.04 10.25
C ARG A 53 0.01 -1.16 10.94
N ILE A 54 1.31 -1.11 11.17
CA ILE A 54 2.06 -2.14 11.88
C ILE A 54 2.49 -1.56 13.23
N ASP A 55 2.22 -2.27 14.32
CA ASP A 55 2.79 -2.00 15.64
C ASP A 55 4.08 -2.84 15.81
N GLY A 56 5.15 -2.24 16.36
CA GLY A 56 6.50 -2.85 16.38
C GLY A 56 7.34 -2.58 15.12
N ASP A 57 8.60 -3.01 15.13
CA ASP A 57 9.59 -2.63 14.08
C ASP A 57 9.97 -3.76 13.12
N ASP A 58 9.46 -4.97 13.36
CA ASP A 58 9.76 -6.15 12.54
C ASP A 58 8.77 -6.29 11.38
N ALA A 59 9.24 -6.83 10.25
CA ALA A 59 8.39 -7.25 9.15
C ALA A 59 7.37 -8.31 9.61
N LYS A 60 6.17 -8.26 9.02
CA LYS A 60 5.03 -9.11 9.40
C LYS A 60 4.55 -9.89 8.19
N ASP A 61 4.35 -11.19 8.38
CA ASP A 61 3.69 -12.03 7.40
C ASP A 61 2.18 -11.91 7.53
N LEU A 62 1.52 -11.84 6.38
CA LEU A 62 0.07 -11.74 6.22
C LEU A 62 -0.39 -12.82 5.25
N GLU A 63 -1.63 -13.28 5.39
CA GLU A 63 -2.17 -14.36 4.58
C GLU A 63 -3.62 -14.08 4.18
N VAL A 64 -3.98 -14.48 2.96
CA VAL A 64 -5.36 -14.62 2.52
C VAL A 64 -5.53 -16.06 2.07
N ASP A 65 -6.45 -16.79 2.69
CA ASP A 65 -6.83 -18.15 2.30
C ASP A 65 -8.37 -18.23 2.25
N VAL A 66 -8.91 -18.26 1.04
CA VAL A 66 -10.35 -18.16 0.79
C VAL A 66 -10.79 -19.13 -0.29
N LYS A 67 -11.97 -19.73 -0.09
CA LYS A 67 -12.62 -20.63 -1.04
C LYS A 67 -13.88 -19.97 -1.60
N GLY A 68 -14.03 -20.01 -2.92
CA GLY A 68 -15.16 -19.41 -3.61
C GLY A 68 -16.46 -20.21 -3.48
N PRO A 69 -17.59 -19.61 -3.92
CA PRO A 69 -17.69 -18.31 -4.59
C PRO A 69 -17.71 -17.16 -3.57
N THR A 70 -16.78 -16.21 -3.68
CA THR A 70 -16.74 -15.03 -2.79
C THR A 70 -16.00 -13.86 -3.43
N GLU A 71 -16.38 -12.64 -3.05
CA GLU A 71 -15.53 -11.46 -3.22
C GLU A 71 -14.54 -11.41 -2.06
N VAL A 72 -13.28 -11.13 -2.37
CA VAL A 72 -12.17 -11.05 -1.43
C VAL A 72 -11.84 -9.58 -1.23
N THR A 73 -11.88 -9.15 0.02
CA THR A 73 -11.63 -7.77 0.45
C THR A 73 -10.41 -7.68 1.33
N ALA A 74 -9.93 -6.47 1.62
CA ALA A 74 -8.82 -6.26 2.53
C ALA A 74 -9.15 -6.71 3.98
N ALA A 75 -10.44 -6.84 4.32
CA ALA A 75 -10.87 -7.42 5.59
C ALA A 75 -10.53 -8.92 5.73
N ASP A 76 -10.38 -9.64 4.61
CA ASP A 76 -10.05 -11.07 4.59
C ASP A 76 -8.55 -11.34 4.80
N ILE A 77 -7.73 -10.28 4.86
CA ILE A 77 -6.31 -10.37 5.17
C ILE A 77 -6.13 -10.74 6.64
N GLN A 78 -5.58 -11.94 6.86
CA GLN A 78 -5.21 -12.44 8.17
C GLN A 78 -3.82 -11.89 8.52
N GLY A 79 -3.80 -10.98 9.49
CA GLY A 79 -2.57 -10.48 10.08
C GLY A 79 -2.41 -10.94 11.53
N TYR A 80 -1.18 -11.30 11.92
CA TYR A 80 -0.85 -11.48 13.32
C TYR A 80 -1.04 -10.15 14.06
N GLY A 81 -1.52 -10.19 15.31
CA GLY A 81 -2.21 -9.10 16.04
C GLY A 81 -1.54 -7.73 16.19
N ASP A 82 -0.39 -7.52 15.56
CA ASP A 82 0.30 -6.24 15.45
C ASP A 82 -0.01 -5.50 14.13
N VAL A 83 -0.78 -6.08 13.21
CA VAL A 83 -1.15 -5.45 11.93
C VAL A 83 -2.63 -5.07 11.91
N SER A 84 -2.90 -3.81 11.60
CA SER A 84 -4.24 -3.26 11.41
C SER A 84 -4.46 -2.84 9.96
N ILE A 85 -5.53 -3.35 9.34
CA ILE A 85 -6.01 -2.91 8.03
C ILE A 85 -6.92 -1.69 8.22
N LEU A 86 -6.63 -0.60 7.51
CA LEU A 86 -7.33 0.67 7.70
C LEU A 86 -8.44 0.91 6.68
N ASN A 87 -8.45 0.16 5.58
CA ASN A 87 -9.46 0.20 4.52
C ASN A 87 -10.03 -1.20 4.22
N PRO A 88 -10.75 -1.82 5.17
CA PRO A 88 -11.21 -3.22 5.06
C PRO A 88 -12.13 -3.47 3.86
N ASP A 89 -12.89 -2.47 3.42
CA ASP A 89 -13.83 -2.58 2.30
C ASP A 89 -13.16 -2.60 0.90
N LEU A 90 -11.83 -2.50 0.84
CA LEU A 90 -11.10 -2.49 -0.42
C LEU A 90 -11.19 -3.86 -1.10
N HIS A 91 -11.74 -3.89 -2.30
CA HIS A 91 -11.77 -5.08 -3.16
C HIS A 91 -10.37 -5.52 -3.59
N LEU A 92 -10.05 -6.80 -3.42
CA LEU A 92 -8.79 -7.41 -3.84
C LEU A 92 -8.97 -8.29 -5.07
N ALA A 93 -9.92 -9.24 -5.02
CA ALA A 93 -10.16 -10.22 -6.07
C ALA A 93 -11.55 -10.87 -5.94
N THR A 94 -11.99 -11.57 -6.98
CA THR A 94 -13.25 -12.32 -7.02
C THR A 94 -12.98 -13.78 -7.36
N VAL A 95 -13.35 -14.69 -6.46
CA VAL A 95 -13.09 -16.13 -6.59
C VAL A 95 -14.37 -16.86 -7.00
N ALA A 96 -14.28 -17.67 -8.04
CA ALA A 96 -15.38 -18.46 -8.59
C ALA A 96 -15.71 -19.70 -7.73
N ASP A 97 -16.88 -20.29 -7.97
CA ASP A 97 -17.32 -21.50 -7.27
C ASP A 97 -16.34 -22.68 -7.48
N GLY A 98 -15.93 -23.31 -6.38
CA GLY A 98 -14.98 -24.42 -6.38
C GLY A 98 -13.51 -24.03 -6.59
N ALA A 99 -13.18 -22.74 -6.69
CA ALA A 99 -11.81 -22.24 -6.74
C ALA A 99 -11.31 -21.80 -5.35
N GLU A 100 -9.99 -21.76 -5.19
CA GLU A 100 -9.31 -21.36 -3.96
C GLU A 100 -8.26 -20.31 -4.30
N LEU A 101 -8.18 -19.25 -3.48
CA LEU A 101 -7.15 -18.22 -3.59
C LEU A 101 -6.35 -18.19 -2.30
N HIS A 102 -5.07 -18.55 -2.41
CA HIS A 102 -4.13 -18.48 -1.31
C HIS A 102 -2.97 -17.54 -1.67
N ILE A 103 -2.82 -16.49 -0.87
CA ILE A 103 -1.81 -15.43 -1.04
C ILE A 103 -1.09 -15.24 0.29
N LYS A 104 0.23 -15.42 0.27
CA LYS A 104 1.13 -15.01 1.35
C LYS A 104 1.75 -13.67 1.00
N MET A 105 1.86 -12.80 2.00
CA MET A 105 2.38 -11.44 1.80
C MET A 105 3.31 -11.11 2.95
N THR A 106 4.33 -10.31 2.68
CA THR A 106 5.16 -9.72 3.72
C THR A 106 4.95 -8.22 3.71
N ALA A 107 4.67 -7.65 4.88
CA ALA A 107 4.50 -6.22 5.08
C ALA A 107 5.59 -5.69 6.01
N ASP A 108 6.10 -4.50 5.70
CA ASP A 108 7.18 -3.87 6.46
C ASP A 108 6.93 -2.37 6.63
N LYS A 109 7.69 -1.75 7.52
CA LYS A 109 7.74 -0.31 7.71
C LYS A 109 8.81 0.33 6.84
N GLY A 110 8.49 1.49 6.31
CA GLY A 110 9.42 2.23 5.46
C GLY A 110 9.05 3.70 5.37
N ARG A 111 9.64 4.38 4.40
CA ARG A 111 9.38 5.80 4.11
C ARG A 111 9.28 6.02 2.61
N GLY A 112 8.36 6.89 2.22
CA GLY A 112 8.19 7.28 0.82
C GLY A 112 7.79 6.10 -0.06
N TYR A 113 8.64 5.73 -1.01
CA TYR A 113 8.39 4.73 -2.03
C TYR A 113 9.62 3.83 -2.20
N SER A 114 9.40 2.53 -2.34
CA SER A 114 10.42 1.55 -2.73
C SER A 114 9.93 0.79 -3.95
N SER A 115 10.78 0.64 -4.96
CA SER A 115 10.42 -0.12 -6.15
C SER A 115 10.50 -1.63 -5.91
N ALA A 116 9.83 -2.42 -6.76
CA ALA A 116 9.95 -3.87 -6.73
C ALA A 116 11.41 -4.34 -6.87
N ASP A 117 12.23 -3.66 -7.68
CA ASP A 117 13.66 -3.98 -7.85
C ASP A 117 14.46 -3.70 -6.57
N ASP A 118 14.19 -2.59 -5.88
CA ASP A 118 14.82 -2.27 -4.60
C ASP A 118 14.45 -3.33 -3.55
N ASN A 119 13.16 -3.71 -3.48
CA ASN A 119 12.69 -4.75 -2.57
C ASN A 119 13.34 -6.10 -2.88
N LYS A 120 13.46 -6.47 -4.15
CA LYS A 120 14.15 -7.69 -4.60
C LYS A 120 15.60 -7.75 -4.15
N SER A 121 16.31 -6.61 -4.17
CA SER A 121 17.71 -6.53 -3.76
C SER A 121 17.91 -6.73 -2.24
N ASN A 122 16.88 -6.43 -1.45
CA ASN A 122 16.88 -6.56 0.00
C ASN A 122 16.29 -7.89 0.50
N MET A 123 15.82 -8.74 -0.40
CA MET A 123 15.20 -10.02 -0.10
C MET A 123 16.09 -11.19 -0.49
N ASP A 124 16.10 -12.23 0.34
CA ASP A 124 16.68 -13.51 -0.04
C ASP A 124 15.73 -14.22 -1.02
N MET A 125 16.00 -14.12 -2.32
CA MET A 125 15.21 -14.71 -3.41
C MET A 125 15.33 -16.25 -3.48
N SER A 126 15.72 -16.91 -2.39
CA SER A 126 15.85 -18.37 -2.31
C SER A 126 14.52 -19.11 -2.47
N ALA A 127 13.39 -18.45 -2.23
CA ALA A 127 12.06 -19.02 -2.42
C ALA A 127 11.53 -18.78 -3.84
N ILE A 128 11.25 -19.86 -4.57
CA ILE A 128 10.63 -19.82 -5.90
C ILE A 128 9.17 -19.35 -5.76
N GLY A 129 8.75 -18.40 -6.59
CA GLY A 129 7.37 -17.89 -6.63
C GLY A 129 7.10 -16.65 -5.76
N VAL A 130 8.12 -16.12 -5.07
CA VAL A 130 8.02 -14.81 -4.40
C VAL A 130 8.14 -13.70 -5.42
N LEU A 131 7.11 -12.85 -5.48
CA LEU A 131 7.00 -11.69 -6.35
C LEU A 131 7.20 -10.41 -5.52
N PRO A 132 8.32 -9.70 -5.69
CA PRO A 132 8.48 -8.38 -5.10
C PRO A 132 7.54 -7.39 -5.79
N ILE A 133 6.95 -6.49 -5.02
CA ILE A 133 6.04 -5.45 -5.54
C ILE A 133 6.50 -4.08 -5.07
N ASP A 134 6.10 -3.01 -5.77
CA ASP A 134 6.36 -1.66 -5.28
C ASP A 134 5.65 -1.40 -3.95
N SER A 135 6.36 -0.78 -3.01
CA SER A 135 5.87 -0.45 -1.68
C SER A 135 5.66 1.05 -1.54
N ILE A 136 4.41 1.45 -1.32
CA ILE A 136 4.01 2.84 -1.11
C ILE A 136 3.83 3.04 0.40
N TYR A 137 4.91 3.43 1.09
CA TYR A 137 4.88 3.64 2.54
C TYR A 137 4.26 4.97 2.94
N THR A 138 4.24 5.95 2.04
CA THR A 138 3.71 7.28 2.36
C THR A 138 2.23 7.20 2.75
N PRO A 139 1.84 7.76 3.91
CA PRO A 139 0.44 7.84 4.32
C PRO A 139 -0.35 8.91 3.56
N ILE A 140 0.33 9.65 2.67
CA ILE A 140 -0.19 10.81 1.94
C ILE A 140 -0.48 10.45 0.50
N ASP A 141 -1.75 10.53 0.11
CA ASP A 141 -2.19 10.27 -1.27
C ASP A 141 -1.98 11.48 -2.17
N ARG A 142 -2.20 12.67 -1.63
CA ARG A 142 -2.15 13.93 -2.39
C ARG A 142 -1.84 15.11 -1.49
N VAL A 143 -1.02 16.02 -2.00
CA VAL A 143 -0.79 17.35 -1.41
C VAL A 143 -0.85 18.41 -2.49
N ASN A 144 -1.69 19.41 -2.27
CA ASN A 144 -1.76 20.64 -3.05
C ASN A 144 -1.40 21.84 -2.17
N TYR A 145 -0.91 22.90 -2.80
CA TYR A 145 -0.68 24.16 -2.11
C TYR A 145 -0.99 25.34 -3.02
N THR A 146 -1.48 26.42 -2.43
CA THR A 146 -1.72 27.70 -3.09
C THR A 146 -1.08 28.83 -2.29
N VAL A 147 -0.57 29.83 -3.01
CA VAL A 147 0.04 31.02 -2.41
C VAL A 147 -0.70 32.23 -2.94
N GLU A 148 -1.20 33.06 -2.03
CA GLU A 148 -1.91 34.30 -2.35
C GLU A 148 -1.35 35.46 -1.51
N ASN A 149 -1.32 36.65 -2.09
CA ASN A 149 -0.96 37.85 -1.32
C ASN A 149 -2.03 38.12 -0.27
N THR A 150 -1.62 38.49 0.93
CA THR A 150 -2.53 38.80 2.03
C THR A 150 -2.16 40.12 2.68
N ARG A 151 -3.18 40.90 3.04
CA ARG A 151 -3.01 42.14 3.80
C ARG A 151 -3.07 41.81 5.27
N VAL A 152 -2.06 42.22 6.02
CA VAL A 152 -2.06 42.14 7.49
C VAL A 152 -1.95 43.56 8.03
N GLY A 153 -3.06 44.06 8.60
CA GLY A 153 -3.17 45.45 9.04
C GLY A 153 -3.05 46.42 7.86
N GLN A 154 -2.04 47.30 7.89
CA GLN A 154 -1.78 48.25 6.80
C GLN A 154 -0.78 47.76 5.74
N SER A 155 -0.09 46.64 5.98
CA SER A 155 0.93 46.09 5.07
C SER A 155 0.35 45.02 4.14
N ASN A 156 0.79 45.02 2.88
CA ASN A 156 0.35 44.11 1.81
C ASN A 156 1.44 43.12 1.36
N ASP A 157 2.60 43.11 2.01
CA ASP A 157 3.77 42.36 1.55
C ASP A 157 3.85 40.95 2.19
N TYR A 158 2.72 40.42 2.64
CA TYR A 158 2.64 39.09 3.23
C TYR A 158 2.06 38.08 2.25
N ASP A 159 2.59 36.86 2.30
CA ASP A 159 2.05 35.70 1.59
C ASP A 159 1.21 34.84 2.55
N LYS A 160 0.03 34.43 2.10
CA LYS A 160 -0.76 33.36 2.72
C LYS A 160 -0.55 32.07 1.93
N LEU A 161 -0.06 31.04 2.62
CA LEU A 161 0.09 29.68 2.10
C LEU A 161 -1.07 28.82 2.61
N THR A 162 -1.84 28.24 1.70
CA THR A 162 -2.87 27.24 2.01
C THR A 162 -2.40 25.87 1.52
N LEU A 163 -2.58 24.83 2.33
CA LEU A 163 -2.18 23.45 2.05
C LEU A 163 -3.42 22.55 2.14
N ASP A 164 -3.67 21.77 1.09
CA ASP A 164 -4.69 20.72 1.09
C ASP A 164 -3.99 19.36 1.07
N VAL A 165 -4.25 18.53 2.08
CA VAL A 165 -3.58 17.24 2.28
C VAL A 165 -4.64 16.14 2.39
N TRP A 166 -4.50 15.11 1.57
CA TRP A 166 -5.31 13.89 1.61
C TRP A 166 -4.43 12.74 2.11
N THR A 167 -4.92 12.01 3.12
CA THR A 167 -4.20 10.89 3.74
C THR A 167 -5.06 9.63 3.70
N ASN A 168 -4.39 8.48 3.74
CA ASN A 168 -5.04 7.16 3.77
C ASN A 168 -5.46 6.74 5.20
N GLY A 169 -5.41 7.65 6.18
CA GLY A 169 -5.82 7.40 7.57
C GLY A 169 -4.78 6.71 8.46
N SER A 170 -3.62 6.29 7.94
CA SER A 170 -2.58 5.65 8.76
C SER A 170 -1.83 6.60 9.69
N LEU A 171 -1.87 7.91 9.39
CA LEU A 171 -1.36 8.99 10.24
C LEU A 171 -2.45 10.07 10.34
N THR A 172 -2.80 10.47 11.57
CA THR A 172 -3.75 11.57 11.86
C THR A 172 -3.16 12.53 12.88
#